data_AF-A0A2H4N1S0-F1
#
_entry.id   AF-A0A2H4N1S0-F1
#
_cell.length_a   1.000
_cell.length_b   1.000
_cell.length_c   1.000
_cell.angle_alpha   90.00
_cell.angle_beta   90.00
_cell.angle_gamma   90.00
#
_symmetry.space_group_name_H-M   'P 1'
#
loop_
_entity.id
_entity.type
_entity.pdbx_description
1 polymer ?
#
loop_
_entity_poly.entity_id
_entity_poly.type
_entity_poly.pdbx_seq_one_letter_code
_entity_poly.pdbx_strand_id
1 'polypeptide(L)' 'LFLLPILHMSKMQGLQFYPINQILFWYMFIIVILLTWIGARPVEDPYVITGQLLTVIYFFYYILNPMVAKIWDFYLNN' A
#
# COMPACT_ATOMS: atom_id res chain seq x y z
N LEU A 1 -5.70 0.32 9.95
CA LEU A 1 -5.44 1.73 10.34
C LEU A 1 -4.66 1.86 11.65
N PHE A 2 -5.06 1.21 12.75
CA PHE A 2 -4.37 1.32 14.05
C PHE A 2 -2.91 0.84 14.07
N LEU A 3 -2.53 -0.03 13.12
CA LEU A 3 -1.15 -0.51 12.98
C LEU A 3 -0.23 0.48 12.24
N LEU A 4 -0.77 1.48 11.53
CA LEU A 4 0.02 2.46 10.78
C LEU A 4 1.10 3.18 11.60
N PRO A 5 0.81 3.73 12.80
CA PRO A 5 1.84 4.40 13.60
C PRO A 5 2.94 3.45 14.08
N ILE A 6 2.66 2.16 14.24
CA ILE A 6 3.64 1.14 14.65
C ILE A 6 4.48 0.68 13.45
N LEU A 7 3.87 0.62 12.25
CA LEU A 7 4.53 0.24 11.01
C LEU A 7 5.34 1.40 10.39
N HIS A 8 5.18 2.63 10.88
CA HIS A 8 5.95 3.77 10.40
C HIS A 8 7.36 3.76 11.00
N MET A 9 8.27 3.03 10.35
CA MET A 9 9.66 2.83 10.76
C MET A 9 10.66 3.72 10.00
N SER A 10 10.20 4.80 9.35
CA SER A 10 11.09 5.71 8.60
C SER A 10 11.79 6.68 9.54
N LYS A 11 13.10 6.87 9.34
CA LYS A 11 13.91 7.86 10.08
C LYS A 11 13.48 9.31 9.82
N MET A 12 12.94 9.62 8.64
CA MET A 12 12.39 10.94 8.33
C MET A 12 10.86 10.92 8.27
N GLN A 13 10.21 11.97 8.78
CA GLN A 13 8.74 12.08 8.84
C GLN A 13 8.09 12.40 7.48
N GLY A 14 8.84 12.94 6.52
CA GLY A 14 8.30 13.35 5.22
C GLY A 14 8.41 12.27 4.15
N LEU A 15 7.28 11.88 3.55
CA LEU A 15 7.23 11.04 2.33
C LEU A 15 7.99 11.66 1.15
N GLN A 16 8.22 12.98 1.17
CA GLN A 16 9.01 13.70 0.16
C GLN A 16 10.46 13.19 0.05
N PHE A 17 11.02 12.63 1.13
CA PHE A 17 12.38 12.08 1.15
C PHE A 17 12.44 10.59 0.76
N TYR A 18 11.29 9.95 0.52
CA TYR A 18 11.15 8.55 0.14
C TYR A 18 10.34 8.42 -1.16
N PRO A 19 10.95 8.69 -2.34
CA PRO A 19 10.25 8.68 -3.62
C PRO A 19 9.57 7.33 -3.93
N ILE A 20 10.17 6.21 -3.51
CA ILE A 20 9.57 4.88 -3.69
C ILE A 20 8.31 4.71 -2.84
N ASN A 21 8.33 5.16 -1.58
CA ASN A 21 7.15 5.12 -0.71
C ASN A 21 6.03 6.05 -1.21
N GLN A 22 6.37 7.17 -1.87
CA GLN A 22 5.39 8.04 -2.51
C GLN A 22 4.66 7.35 -3.67
N ILE A 23 5.37 6.58 -4.52
CA ILE A 23 4.76 5.77 -5.58
C ILE A 23 3.84 4.71 -4.98
N LEU A 24 4.31 4.00 -3.94
CA LEU A 24 3.51 3.00 -3.24
C LEU A 24 2.23 3.59 -2.66
N PHE A 25 2.27 4.81 -2.11
CA PHE A 25 1.09 5.51 -1.62
C PHE A 25 0.05 5.77 -2.72
N TRP A 26 0.47 6.24 -3.89
CA TRP A 26 -0.44 6.44 -5.02
C TRP A 26 -1.04 5.12 -5.53
N TYR A 27 -0.26 4.04 -5.49
CA TYR A 27 -0.77 2.71 -5.81
C TYR A 27 -1.87 2.26 -4.83
N MET A 28 -1.67 2.47 -3.52
CA MET A 28 -2.69 2.22 -2.50
C MET A 28 -3.97 3.04 -2.77
N PHE A 29 -3.82 4.31 -3.15
CA PHE A 29 -4.95 5.18 -3.49
C PHE A 29 -5.78 4.60 -4.66
N ILE A 30 -5.10 4.13 -5.71
CA ILE A 30 -5.75 3.48 -6.87
C ILE A 30 -6.47 2.19 -6.44
N ILE A 31 -5.86 1.36 -5.60
CA ILE A 31 -6.49 0.11 -5.11
C ILE A 31 -7.76 0.40 -4.33
N VAL A 32 -7.79 1.42 -3.49
CA VAL A 32 -8.99 1.79 -2.73
C VAL A 32 -10.13 2.21 -3.66
N ILE A 33 -9.82 2.97 -4.72
CA ILE A 33 -10.81 3.32 -5.76
C ILE A 33 -11.33 2.07 -6.46
N LEU A 34 -10.44 1.15 -6.84
CA LEU A 34 -10.81 -0.10 -7.51
C LEU A 34 -11.66 -1.01 -6.62
N LEU A 35 -11.32 -1.15 -5.33
CA LEU A 35 -12.12 -1.90 -4.37
C LEU A 35 -13.50 -1.28 -4.18
N THR A 36 -13.59 0.04 -4.14
CA THR A 36 -14.88 0.76 -4.08
C THR A 36 -15.72 0.50 -5.33
N TRP A 37 -15.09 0.52 -6.51
CA TRP A 37 -15.75 0.22 -7.77
C TRP A 37 -16.26 -1.22 -7.85
N ILE A 38 -15.47 -2.20 -7.39
CA ILE A 38 -15.89 -3.61 -7.34
C ILE A 38 -17.02 -3.83 -6.34
N GLY A 39 -17.01 -3.14 -5.19
CA GLY A 39 -18.09 -3.25 -4.21
C GLY A 39 -19.46 -2.81 -4.74
N ALA A 40 -19.50 -2.01 -5.81
CA ALA A 40 -20.73 -1.59 -6.49
C ALA A 40 -21.17 -2.54 -7.63
N ARG A 41 -20.39 -3.58 -7.94
CA ARG A 41 -20.71 -4.58 -8.98
C ARG A 41 -21.40 -5.80 -8.40
N PRO A 42 -22.22 -6.51 -9.19
CA PRO A 42 -22.82 -7.76 -8.77
C PRO A 42 -21.75 -8.82 -8.48
N VAL A 43 -22.06 -9.74 -7.56
CA VAL A 43 -21.17 -10.83 -7.14
C VAL A 43 -21.20 -11.95 -8.17
N GLU A 44 -20.70 -11.64 -9.36
CA GLU A 44 -20.62 -12.55 -10.51
C GLU A 44 -19.17 -12.61 -11.01
N ASP A 45 -18.81 -13.72 -11.67
CA ASP A 45 -17.53 -13.78 -12.35
C ASP A 45 -17.53 -12.82 -13.55
N PRO A 46 -16.46 -12.01 -13.76
CA PRO A 46 -15.12 -12.09 -13.15
C PRO A 46 -14.88 -11.14 -11.95
N TYR A 47 -15.92 -10.47 -11.44
CA TYR A 47 -15.78 -9.45 -10.38
C TYR A 47 -15.36 -10.04 -9.03
N VAL A 48 -15.75 -11.28 -8.74
CA VAL A 48 -15.35 -11.99 -7.51
C VAL A 48 -13.83 -12.19 -7.46
N ILE A 49 -13.25 -12.72 -8.54
CA ILE A 49 -11.81 -13.00 -8.63
C ILE A 49 -10.99 -11.71 -8.57
N THR A 50 -11.44 -10.66 -9.28
CA THR A 50 -10.76 -9.36 -9.26
C THR A 50 -10.83 -8.69 -7.88
N GLY A 51 -11.96 -8.79 -7.18
CA GLY A 51 -12.10 -8.32 -5.80
C GLY A 51 -11.15 -9.03 -4.84
N GLN A 52 -11.07 -10.37 -4.93
CA GLN A 52 -10.14 -11.16 -4.11
C GLN A 52 -8.68 -10.73 -4.34
N LEU A 53 -8.24 -10.62 -5.59
CA LEU A 53 -6.88 -10.16 -5.91
C LEU A 53 -6.59 -8.77 -5.35
N LEU A 54 -7.51 -7.81 -5.51
CA LEU A 54 -7.32 -6.46 -4.99
C LEU A 54 -7.26 -6.40 -3.47
N THR A 55 -8.04 -7.23 -2.76
CA THR A 55 -7.95 -7.31 -1.29
C THR A 55 -6.61 -7.89 -0.82
N VAL A 56 -6.08 -8.91 -1.51
CA VAL A 56 -4.75 -9.46 -1.21
C VAL A 56 -3.67 -8.38 -1.40
N ILE A 57 -3.71 -7.66 -2.51
CA ILE A 57 -2.76 -6.58 -2.80
C ILE A 57 -2.88 -5.45 -1.75
N TYR A 58 -4.10 -5.11 -1.34
CA TYR A 58 -4.36 -4.09 -0.31
C TYR A 58 -3.71 -4.45 1.04
N PHE A 59 -3.86 -5.68 1.51
CA PHE A 59 -3.21 -6.09 2.77
C PHE A 59 -1.70 -6.23 2.62
N PHE A 60 -1.22 -6.69 1.46
CA PHE A 60 0.22 -6.82 1.19
C PHE A 60 0.95 -5.47 1.22
N TYR A 61 0.29 -4.39 0.80
CA TYR A 61 0.83 -3.02 0.89
C TYR A 61 1.30 -2.66 2.32
N TYR A 62 0.55 -3.03 3.35
CA TYR A 62 0.91 -2.70 4.74
C TYR A 62 2.18 -3.40 5.23
N ILE A 63 2.55 -4.53 4.62
CA ILE A 63 3.80 -5.25 4.89
C ILE A 63 4.94 -4.65 4.06
N LEU A 64 4.69 -4.33 2.78
CA LEU A 64 5.69 -3.78 1.87
C LEU A 64 6.18 -2.39 2.29
N ASN A 65 5.27 -1.50 2.70
CA ASN A 65 5.59 -0.11 3.01
C ASN A 65 6.73 0.06 4.06
N PRO A 66 6.70 -0.62 5.23
CA PRO A 66 7.81 -0.57 6.19
C PRO A 66 9.09 -1.23 5.69
N MET A 67 8.99 -2.27 4.85
CA MET A 67 10.18 -2.93 4.29
C MET A 67 10.94 -1.98 3.35
N VAL A 68 10.22 -1.32 2.45
CA VAL A 68 10.81 -0.36 1.51
C VAL A 68 11.39 0.85 2.23
N ALA A 69 10.70 1.36 3.27
CA ALA A 69 11.23 2.44 4.10
C ALA A 69 12.57 2.08 4.75
N LYS A 70 12.68 0.87 5.34
CA LYS A 70 13.93 0.39 5.95
C LYS A 70 15.05 0.19 4.93
N ILE A 71 14.73 -0.32 3.74
CA ILE A 71 15.71 -0.49 2.67
C ILE A 71 16.25 0.88 2.22
N TRP A 72 15.38 1.86 2.05
CA TRP A 72 15.78 3.22 1.68
C TRP A 72 16.63 3.87 2.79
N ASP A 73 16.28 3.69 4.05
CA ASP A 73 17.07 4.14 5.19
C ASP A 73 18.45 3.50 5.27
N PHE A 74 18.59 2.24 4.83
CA PHE A 74 19.89 1.59 4.70
C PHE A 74 20.73 2.24 3.61
N TYR A 75 20.16 2.53 2.44
CA TYR A 75 20.88 3.21 1.35
C TYR A 75 21.27 4.65 1.67
N LEU A 76 20.46 5.38 2.46
CA LEU A 76 20.77 6.76 2.86
C LEU A 76 21.85 6.86 3.95
N ASN A 77 22.04 5.80 4.74
CA ASN A 77 22.93 5.81 5.92
C ASN A 77 24.25 5.07 5.68
N ASN A 78 24.46 4.55 4.47
CA ASN A 78 25.70 4.00 3.95
C ASN A 78 26.33 5.01 2.97
#